data_AF-A0A447QE22-F1
#
_entry.id   AF-A0A447QE22-F1
#
_cell.length_a   1.000
_cell.length_b   1.000
_cell.length_c   1.000
_cell.angle_alpha   90.00
_cell.angle_beta   90.00
_cell.angle_gamma   90.00
#
_symmetry.space_group_name_H-M   'P 1'
#
loop_
_entity.id
_entity.type
_entity.pdbx_description
1 polymer ?
#
loop_
_entity_poly.entity_id
_entity_poly.type
_entity_poly.pdbx_seq_one_letter_code
_entity_poly.pdbx_strand_id
1 'polypeptide(L)' 'MASDKKERLSIGKRMFHSFLEYAVSLLGGALVFLCIYWFFHFETWHERFIYIAISIAAVYLIVKILPERPDE' A
#
# COMPACT_ATOMS: atom_id res chain seq x y z
N MET A 1 27.60 15.57 20.07
CA MET A 1 26.12 15.52 20.03
C MET A 1 25.54 15.33 18.62
N ALA A 2 26.27 15.57 17.51
CA ALA A 2 25.75 15.40 16.15
C ALA A 2 25.66 13.93 15.66
N SER A 3 26.46 13.01 16.22
CA SER A 3 26.50 11.59 15.79
C SER A 3 25.22 10.82 16.15
N ASP A 4 24.67 11.03 17.36
CA ASP A 4 23.47 10.34 17.86
C ASP A 4 22.21 10.67 17.03
N LYS A 5 22.05 11.93 16.56
CA LYS A 5 20.94 12.31 15.67
C LYS A 5 21.01 11.62 14.30
N LYS A 6 22.22 11.45 13.74
CA LYS A 6 22.41 10.80 12.43
C LYS A 6 22.06 9.31 12.50
N GLU A 7 22.43 8.66 13.60
CA GLU A 7 22.12 7.25 13.86
C GLU A 7 20.62 7.02 14.08
N ARG A 8 19.95 7.89 14.86
CA ARG A 8 18.50 7.84 15.08
C ARG A 8 17.69 8.10 13.81
N LEU A 9 18.14 9.00 12.93
CA LEU A 9 17.55 9.22 11.61
C LEU A 9 17.67 7.98 10.71
N SER A 10 18.81 7.27 10.76
CA SER A 10 19.03 6.02 10.02
C SER A 10 18.12 4.89 10.50
N ILE A 11 17.99 4.70 11.82
CA ILE A 11 17.09 3.70 12.42
C ILE A 11 15.62 4.03 12.12
N GLY A 12 15.22 5.30 12.24
CA GLY A 12 13.86 5.75 11.93
C GLY A 12 13.49 5.51 10.47
N LYS A 13 14.40 5.79 9.53
CA LYS A 13 14.20 5.54 8.10
C LYS A 13 14.06 4.04 7.80
N ARG A 14 14.86 3.20 8.45
CA ARG A 14 14.81 1.74 8.32
C ARG A 14 13.51 1.15 8.88
N MET A 15 13.07 1.61 10.05
CA MET A 15 11.78 1.20 10.62
C MET A 15 10.61 1.68 9.76
N PHE A 16 10.65 2.92 9.25
CA PHE A 16 9.60 3.45 8.38
C PHE A 16 9.49 2.64 7.09
N HIS A 17 10.62 2.24 6.50
CA HIS A 17 10.64 1.39 5.32
C HIS A 17 10.01 0.01 5.59
N SER A 18 10.45 -0.69 6.64
CA SER A 18 9.86 -1.99 6.99
C SER A 18 8.37 -1.86 7.30
N PHE A 19 7.97 -0.78 7.98
CA PHE A 19 6.56 -0.50 8.24
C PHE A 19 5.76 -0.30 6.95
N LEU A 20 6.30 0.42 5.97
CA LEU A 20 5.68 0.57 4.65
C LEU A 20 5.55 -0.76 3.92
N GLU A 21 6.55 -1.63 3.97
CA GLU A 21 6.47 -2.97 3.36
C GLU A 21 5.35 -3.81 3.99
N TYR A 22 5.25 -3.83 5.32
CA TYR A 22 4.15 -4.50 6.00
C TYR A 22 2.80 -3.86 5.67
N ALA A 23 2.73 -2.53 5.64
CA ALA A 23 1.51 -1.80 5.31
C ALA A 23 1.04 -2.12 3.89
N VAL A 24 1.94 -2.12 2.90
CA VAL A 24 1.62 -2.48 1.50
C VAL A 24 1.16 -3.93 1.40
N SER A 25 1.82 -4.87 2.10
CA SER A 25 1.41 -6.27 2.13
C SER A 25 0.02 -6.45 2.75
N LEU A 26 -0.26 -5.74 3.85
CA LEU A 26 -1.57 -5.76 4.52
C LEU A 26 -2.65 -5.16 3.62
N LEU A 27 -2.34 -4.06 2.94
CA LEU A 27 -3.23 -3.33 2.07
C LEU A 27 -3.56 -4.13 0.79
N GLY A 28 -2.58 -4.86 0.25
CA GLY A 28 -2.80 -5.85 -0.80
C GLY A 28 -3.72 -7.00 -0.37
N GLY A 29 -3.51 -7.55 0.84
CA GLY A 29 -4.41 -8.57 1.39
C GLY A 29 -5.84 -8.06 1.58
N ALA A 30 -6.01 -6.88 2.18
CA ALA A 30 -7.30 -6.23 2.36
C ALA A 30 -8.00 -5.95 1.02
N LEU A 31 -7.24 -5.54 -0.01
CA LEU A 31 -7.76 -5.32 -1.36
C LEU A 31 -8.37 -6.59 -1.96
N VAL A 32 -7.78 -7.77 -1.73
CA VAL A 32 -8.34 -9.04 -2.20
C VAL A 32 -9.72 -9.29 -1.59
N PHE A 33 -9.85 -9.14 -0.27
CA PHE A 33 -11.15 -9.27 0.41
C PHE A 33 -12.17 -8.24 -0.08
N LEU A 34 -11.73 -6.99 -0.30
CA LEU A 34 -12.58 -5.93 -0.84
C LEU A 34 -13.07 -6.26 -2.26
N CYS A 35 -12.19 -6.77 -3.12
CA CYS A 35 -12.56 -7.18 -4.49
C CYS A 35 -13.54 -8.35 -4.47
N ILE A 36 -13.33 -9.33 -3.59
CA ILE A 36 -14.28 -10.44 -3.40
C ILE A 36 -15.63 -9.91 -2.91
N TYR A 37 -15.63 -9.00 -1.92
CA TYR A 37 -16.86 -8.37 -1.44
C TYR A 37 -17.62 -7.67 -2.59
N TRP A 38 -16.95 -6.84 -3.37
CA TRP A 38 -17.57 -6.17 -4.53
C TRP A 38 -18.10 -7.15 -5.57
N PHE A 39 -17.39 -8.26 -5.78
CA PHE A 39 -17.81 -9.30 -6.71
C PHE A 39 -19.16 -9.93 -6.30
N PHE A 40 -19.38 -10.16 -5.00
CA PHE A 40 -20.63 -10.73 -4.49
C PHE A 40 -21.72 -9.67 -4.23
N HIS A 41 -21.34 -8.42 -3.99
CA HIS A 41 -22.28 -7.36 -3.64
C HIS A 41 -23.10 -6.86 -4.85
N PHE A 42 -22.46 -6.71 -6.02
CA PHE A 42 -23.14 -6.17 -7.19
C PHE A 42 -23.83 -7.25 -8.01
N GLU A 43 -25.03 -6.96 -8.50
CA GLU A 43 -25.77 -7.89 -9.36
C GLU A 43 -25.33 -7.81 -10.82
N THR A 44 -24.95 -6.63 -11.31
CA THR A 44 -24.50 -6.49 -12.71
C THR A 44 -23.00 -6.72 -12.86
N TRP A 45 -22.63 -7.43 -13.92
CA TRP A 45 -21.23 -7.72 -14.24
C TRP A 45 -20.41 -6.46 -14.51
N HIS A 46 -21.01 -5.43 -15.13
CA HIS A 46 -20.33 -4.17 -15.40
C HIS A 46 -19.96 -3.41 -14.13
N GLU A 47 -20.87 -3.34 -13.15
CA GLU A 47 -20.59 -2.69 -11.87
C GLU A 47 -19.45 -3.42 -11.14
N ARG A 48 -19.46 -4.75 -11.10
CA ARG A 48 -18.36 -5.55 -10.51
C ARG A 48 -17.00 -5.16 -11.08
N PHE A 49 -16.87 -5.17 -12.41
CA PHE A 49 -15.60 -4.85 -13.05
C PHE A 49 -15.13 -3.43 -12.79
N ILE A 50 -16.05 -2.45 -12.79
CA ILE A 50 -15.72 -1.04 -12.54
C ILE A 50 -15.21 -0.87 -11.11
N TYR A 51 -15.92 -1.38 -10.10
CA TYR A 51 -15.53 -1.21 -8.71
C TYR A 51 -14.24 -1.97 -8.35
N ILE A 52 -14.05 -3.17 -8.90
CA ILE A 52 -12.80 -3.93 -8.74
C ILE A 52 -11.63 -3.16 -9.38
N ALA A 53 -11.79 -2.70 -10.63
CA ALA A 53 -10.75 -1.95 -11.33
C ALA A 53 -10.40 -0.63 -10.62
N ILE A 54 -11.40 0.11 -10.14
CA ILE A 54 -11.19 1.33 -9.35
C ILE A 54 -10.45 1.03 -8.05
N SER A 55 -10.82 -0.04 -7.35
CA SER A 55 -10.16 -0.42 -6.10
C SER A 55 -8.69 -0.77 -6.33
N ILE A 56 -8.39 -1.55 -7.37
CA ILE A 56 -7.02 -1.89 -7.76
C ILE A 56 -6.25 -0.63 -8.16
N ALA A 57 -6.85 0.23 -8.98
CA ALA A 57 -6.22 1.47 -9.43
C ALA A 57 -5.89 2.42 -8.26
N ALA A 58 -6.80 2.53 -7.28
CA ALA A 58 -6.59 3.34 -6.08
C ALA A 58 -5.39 2.82 -5.27
N VAL A 59 -5.33 1.51 -5.02
CA VAL A 59 -4.20 0.89 -4.30
C VAL A 59 -2.90 1.06 -5.09
N TYR A 60 -2.94 0.87 -6.40
CA TYR A 60 -1.78 1.08 -7.27
C TYR A 60 -1.26 2.52 -7.19
N LEU A 61 -2.14 3.52 -7.21
CA LEU A 61 -1.75 4.92 -7.06
C LEU A 61 -1.16 5.21 -5.68
N ILE A 62 -1.74 4.66 -4.61
CA ILE A 62 -1.20 4.81 -3.25
C ILE A 62 0.23 4.23 -3.19
N VAL A 63 0.42 3.01 -3.68
CA VAL A 63 1.75 2.36 -3.71
C VAL A 63 2.73 3.12 -4.59
N LYS A 64 2.27 3.67 -5.72
CA LYS A 64 3.11 4.46 -6.63
C LYS A 64 3.53 5.82 -6.05
N ILE A 65 2.74 6.39 -5.14
CA ILE A 65 3.07 7.63 -4.45
C ILE A 65 4.03 7.38 -3.28
N LEU A 66 4.13 6.14 -2.78
CA LEU A 66 5.14 5.83 -1.78
C LEU A 66 6.53 6.17 -2.35
N PRO A 67 7.36 6.92 -1.60
CA PRO A 67 8.69 7.28 -2.06
C PRO A 67 9.49 6.00 -2.34
N GLU A 68 9.93 5.87 -3.58
CA GLU A 68 10.79 4.78 -4.02
C GLU A 68 12.06 4.78 -3.18
N ARG A 69 12.58 3.58 -2.88
CA ARG A 69 13.78 3.40 -2.04
C ARG A 69 14.85 4.38 -2.54
N PRO A 70 15.37 5.31 -1.70
CA PRO A 70 16.58 6.01 -2.08
C PRO A 70 17.65 4.93 -2.20
N ASP A 71 18.07 4.72 -3.44
CA ASP A 71 19.06 3.74 -3.85
C ASP A 71 20.26 3.76 -2.90
N GLU A 72 20.78 2.55 -2.59
CA GLU A 72 21.97 2.33 -1.76
C GLU A 72 23.15 3.25 -2.10
#